data_AF-A0AA96Q5C5-F1
#
_entry.id   AF-A0AA96Q5C5-F1
#
_cell.length_a   1.000
_cell.length_b   1.000
_cell.length_c   1.000
_cell.angle_alpha   90.00
_cell.angle_beta   90.00
_cell.angle_gamma   90.00
#
_symmetry.space_group_name_H-M   'P 1'
#
loop_
_entity.id
_entity.type
_entity.pdbx_description
1 polymer ?
#
loop_
_entity_poly.entity_id
_entity_poly.type
_entity_poly.pdbx_seq_one_letter_code
_entity_poly.pdbx_strand_id
1 'polypeptide(L)'
;MKTRRLGKTGLQVSEIGFGGEWLERHPEAEGVELIRYASSKGINTLDCWMPDPKSRNIIGEGIKENREQWYIQGHIGATWKDEQYYRTRDMRYVRPTFEDLLKRLQTDYIDIGMIHYVDSEEEWEQIQHSDYMDYVMELKEKGIIRHIGMSSHNPKVAIKAAQCGYVEMILFSINPAFDMLPGSDNIETLFAETFDEKFKGIDEERAYLYKLCEENDIGITVMKGFAGGRLFDARRSPFGVSLSPVQCIHYALTRPAVCSIECGYDTKAQVDAALAYETASAEEKDYASVLANAPFHSYRGECTYCGHCKPCMANLDIAMINKFYDLATMQPEVPAGVRSHYELLEHKASECIGCHACEERCPFGVPIAERMEKTAELFGC
;
A
#
# COMPACT_ATOMS: atom_id res chain seq x y z
N MET A 1 -9.64 6.40 14.86
CA MET A 1 -9.10 5.59 13.75
C MET A 1 -10.14 5.52 12.67
N LYS A 2 -9.85 6.00 11.47
CA LYS A 2 -10.65 5.77 10.28
C LYS A 2 -10.34 4.41 9.69
N THR A 3 -11.32 3.82 9.02
CA THR A 3 -11.19 2.54 8.33
C THR A 3 -11.53 2.70 6.85
N ARG A 4 -10.93 1.84 6.02
CA ARG A 4 -11.19 1.72 4.59
C ARG A 4 -11.56 0.28 4.25
N ARG A 5 -12.46 0.10 3.29
CA ARG A 5 -12.77 -1.22 2.74
C ARG A 5 -11.58 -1.72 1.92
N LEU A 6 -11.04 -2.89 2.26
CA LEU A 6 -9.92 -3.52 1.56
C LEU A 6 -10.39 -4.24 0.30
N GLY A 7 -10.73 -3.48 -0.74
CA GLY A 7 -11.21 -4.01 -2.02
C GLY A 7 -12.31 -5.06 -1.86
N LYS A 8 -12.29 -6.08 -2.72
CA LYS A 8 -13.28 -7.15 -2.79
C LYS A 8 -13.27 -8.12 -1.61
N THR A 9 -12.28 -8.01 -0.71
CA THR A 9 -12.31 -8.75 0.57
C THR A 9 -13.45 -8.26 1.47
N GLY A 10 -13.84 -6.99 1.36
CA GLY A 10 -14.86 -6.36 2.21
C GLY A 10 -14.39 -5.99 3.62
N LEU A 11 -13.18 -6.36 4.03
CA LEU A 11 -12.62 -6.09 5.36
C LEU A 11 -12.48 -4.58 5.60
N GLN A 12 -12.79 -4.11 6.82
CA GLN A 12 -12.68 -2.70 7.20
C GLN A 12 -11.37 -2.45 7.94
N VAL A 13 -10.28 -2.26 7.20
CA VAL A 13 -8.94 -2.08 7.77
C VAL A 13 -8.70 -0.63 8.21
N SER A 14 -7.98 -0.42 9.30
CA SER A 14 -7.55 0.90 9.75
C SER A 14 -6.60 1.54 8.73
N GLU A 15 -6.68 2.87 8.55
CA GLU A 15 -5.77 3.57 7.62
C GLU A 15 -4.29 3.38 8.00
N ILE A 16 -4.02 3.27 9.30
CA ILE A 16 -2.70 2.96 9.87
C ILE A 16 -2.69 1.51 10.32
N GLY A 17 -1.76 0.72 9.80
CA GLY A 17 -1.56 -0.69 10.10
C GLY A 17 -0.30 -0.97 10.90
N PHE A 18 -0.18 -2.20 11.40
CA PHE A 18 0.97 -2.67 12.17
C PHE A 18 1.85 -3.59 11.33
N GLY A 19 2.98 -3.08 10.86
CA GLY A 19 4.03 -3.90 10.29
C GLY A 19 4.82 -4.59 11.39
N GLY A 20 4.75 -5.93 11.46
CA GLY A 20 5.44 -6.70 12.50
C GLY A 20 6.95 -6.81 12.35
N GLU A 21 7.51 -6.29 11.24
CA GLU A 21 8.95 -6.20 11.04
C GLU A 21 9.58 -5.49 12.25
N TRP A 22 10.67 -6.05 12.81
CA TRP A 22 11.45 -5.59 13.98
C TRP A 22 11.08 -6.16 15.35
N LEU A 23 9.95 -6.86 15.52
CA LEU A 23 9.56 -7.42 16.82
C LEU A 23 10.61 -8.38 17.43
N GLU A 24 11.40 -9.05 16.60
CA GLU A 24 12.48 -9.94 17.02
C GLU A 24 13.58 -9.22 17.81
N ARG A 25 13.71 -7.89 17.64
CA ARG A 25 14.72 -7.05 18.31
C ARG A 25 14.30 -6.65 19.72
N HIS A 26 13.02 -6.72 20.03
CA HIS A 26 12.46 -6.25 21.29
C HIS A 26 12.47 -7.33 22.36
N PRO A 27 12.57 -6.97 23.65
CA PRO A 27 12.14 -7.87 24.71
C PRO A 27 10.68 -8.28 24.48
N GLU A 28 10.35 -9.57 24.69
CA GLU A 28 9.02 -10.10 24.36
C GLU A 28 7.89 -9.30 25.02
N ALA A 29 8.04 -8.96 26.30
CA ALA A 29 7.05 -8.17 27.04
C ALA A 29 6.82 -6.77 26.43
N GLU A 30 7.88 -6.11 25.92
CA GLU A 30 7.74 -4.80 25.29
C GLU A 30 7.03 -4.89 23.94
N GLY A 31 7.34 -5.92 23.14
CA GLY A 31 6.66 -6.17 21.87
C GLY A 31 5.17 -6.48 22.07
N VAL A 32 4.84 -7.31 23.05
CA VAL A 32 3.45 -7.64 23.42
C VAL A 32 2.70 -6.37 23.84
N GLU A 33 3.31 -5.54 24.68
CA GLU A 33 2.73 -4.27 25.13
C GLU A 33 2.60 -3.24 24.00
N LEU A 34 3.47 -3.29 22.98
CA LEU A 34 3.37 -2.44 21.80
C LEU A 34 2.17 -2.82 20.92
N ILE A 35 1.94 -4.12 20.70
CA ILE A 35 0.77 -4.62 19.95
C ILE A 35 -0.52 -4.28 20.69
N ARG A 36 -0.57 -4.51 22.00
CA ARG A 36 -1.73 -4.12 22.84
C ARG A 36 -1.99 -2.62 22.79
N TYR A 37 -0.92 -1.81 22.83
CA TYR A 37 -1.04 -0.37 22.70
C TYR A 37 -1.61 0.04 21.34
N ALA A 38 -1.07 -0.48 20.24
CA ALA A 38 -1.59 -0.25 18.89
C ALA A 38 -3.08 -0.63 18.79
N SER A 39 -3.45 -1.79 19.33
CA SER A 39 -4.83 -2.26 19.42
C SER A 39 -5.74 -1.29 20.17
N SER A 40 -5.28 -0.78 21.33
CA SER A 40 -6.02 0.18 22.16
C SER A 40 -6.28 1.53 21.47
N LYS A 41 -5.50 1.84 20.42
CA LYS A 41 -5.66 3.04 19.59
C LYS A 41 -6.56 2.80 18.37
N GLY A 42 -7.06 1.58 18.21
CA GLY A 42 -7.96 1.19 17.13
C GLY A 42 -7.26 0.70 15.86
N ILE A 43 -5.95 0.45 15.89
CA ILE A 43 -5.28 -0.28 14.80
C ILE A 43 -5.85 -1.70 14.78
N ASN A 44 -6.22 -2.19 13.59
CA ASN A 44 -6.88 -3.47 13.43
C ASN A 44 -6.33 -4.34 12.28
N THR A 45 -5.29 -3.90 11.57
CA THR A 45 -4.60 -4.69 10.56
C THR A 45 -3.14 -4.89 10.96
N LEU A 46 -2.62 -6.09 10.72
CA LEU A 46 -1.26 -6.49 11.09
C LEU A 46 -0.63 -7.34 9.98
N ASP A 47 0.57 -6.97 9.56
CA ASP A 47 1.38 -7.77 8.65
C ASP A 47 2.39 -8.64 9.41
N CYS A 48 2.30 -9.96 9.21
CA CYS A 48 3.15 -10.97 9.83
C CYS A 48 3.86 -11.79 8.75
N TRP A 49 4.89 -11.18 8.13
CA TRP A 49 5.73 -11.88 7.16
C TRP A 49 6.87 -12.67 7.81
N MET A 50 7.32 -12.26 8.99
CA MET A 50 8.52 -12.80 9.63
C MET A 50 8.29 -14.26 10.05
N PRO A 51 9.17 -15.18 9.65
CA PRO A 51 9.02 -16.57 10.04
C PRO A 51 9.68 -16.91 11.37
N ASP A 52 10.41 -15.97 11.96
CA ASP A 52 11.13 -16.23 13.19
C ASP A 52 10.16 -16.55 14.36
N PRO A 53 10.51 -17.54 15.20
CA PRO A 53 9.70 -17.94 16.34
C PRO A 53 9.30 -16.81 17.31
N LYS A 54 10.20 -15.84 17.52
CA LYS A 54 10.06 -14.84 18.57
C LYS A 54 9.02 -13.80 18.18
N SER A 55 9.09 -13.24 16.97
CA SER A 55 8.10 -12.30 16.46
C SER A 55 6.70 -12.90 16.46
N ARG A 56 6.55 -14.15 16.00
CA ARG A 56 5.26 -14.85 15.98
C ARG A 56 4.71 -15.09 17.38
N ASN A 57 5.56 -15.44 18.36
CA ASN A 57 5.13 -15.57 19.76
C ASN A 57 4.67 -14.23 20.34
N ILE A 58 5.42 -13.14 20.08
CA ILE A 58 5.07 -11.79 20.52
C ILE A 58 3.71 -11.38 19.94
N ILE A 59 3.48 -11.63 18.65
CA ILE A 59 2.19 -11.34 18.02
C ILE A 59 1.08 -12.16 18.66
N GLY A 60 1.27 -13.48 18.79
CA GLY A 60 0.28 -14.37 19.40
C GLY A 60 -0.13 -13.93 20.80
N GLU A 61 0.82 -13.63 21.69
CA GLU A 61 0.53 -13.14 23.04
C GLU A 61 -0.07 -11.72 23.03
N GLY A 62 0.34 -10.87 22.08
CA GLY A 62 -0.17 -9.51 21.92
C GLY A 62 -1.64 -9.44 21.51
N ILE A 63 -2.11 -10.38 20.68
CA ILE A 63 -3.48 -10.40 20.15
C ILE A 63 -4.41 -11.36 20.89
N LYS A 64 -3.89 -12.21 21.77
CA LYS A 64 -4.63 -13.34 22.38
C LYS A 64 -5.97 -12.97 22.99
N GLU A 65 -6.04 -11.82 23.65
CA GLU A 65 -7.26 -11.36 24.33
C GLU A 65 -8.29 -10.75 23.37
N ASN A 66 -7.90 -10.42 22.13
CA ASN A 66 -8.75 -9.75 21.15
C ASN A 66 -8.47 -10.14 19.69
N ARG A 67 -8.15 -11.42 19.43
CA ARG A 67 -7.79 -11.94 18.09
C ARG A 67 -8.78 -11.53 17.00
N GLU A 68 -10.08 -11.51 17.30
CA GLU A 68 -11.16 -11.16 16.36
C GLU A 68 -11.14 -9.70 15.89
N GLN A 69 -10.48 -8.80 16.63
CA GLN A 69 -10.29 -7.40 16.21
C GLN A 69 -9.32 -7.31 15.03
N TRP A 70 -8.36 -8.23 14.92
CA TRP A 70 -7.24 -8.12 13.99
C TRP A 70 -7.53 -8.80 12.65
N TYR A 71 -7.25 -8.09 11.56
CA TYR A 71 -7.08 -8.62 10.22
C TYR A 71 -5.60 -8.89 9.97
N ILE A 72 -5.22 -10.17 9.97
CA ILE A 72 -3.81 -10.56 9.86
C ILE A 72 -3.47 -10.97 8.43
N GLN A 73 -2.41 -10.35 7.89
CA GLN A 73 -1.71 -10.79 6.69
C GLN A 73 -0.64 -11.81 7.10
N GLY A 74 -0.93 -13.10 6.89
CA GLY A 74 -0.04 -14.21 7.24
C GLY A 74 0.62 -14.80 6.00
N HIS A 75 1.95 -14.78 5.93
CA HIS A 75 2.70 -15.11 4.72
C HIS A 75 2.99 -16.60 4.57
N ILE A 76 2.65 -17.14 3.41
CA ILE A 76 2.86 -18.53 3.01
C ILE A 76 4.15 -18.60 2.19
N GLY A 77 5.13 -19.37 2.64
CA GLY A 77 6.44 -19.52 1.97
C GLY A 77 7.56 -18.63 2.52
N ALA A 78 7.28 -17.76 3.49
CA ALA A 78 8.30 -17.23 4.40
C ALA A 78 8.63 -18.31 5.44
N THR A 79 9.83 -18.89 5.39
CA THR A 79 10.26 -20.02 6.25
C THR A 79 11.39 -19.64 7.19
N TRP A 80 11.41 -20.29 8.36
CA TRP A 80 12.54 -20.26 9.27
C TRP A 80 13.32 -21.55 9.14
N LYS A 81 14.53 -21.46 8.59
CA LYS A 81 15.40 -22.61 8.34
C LYS A 81 16.81 -22.26 8.80
N ASP A 82 17.41 -23.14 9.60
CA ASP A 82 18.78 -22.98 10.11
C ASP A 82 19.00 -21.60 10.78
N GLU A 83 18.03 -21.19 11.62
CA GLU A 83 18.02 -19.89 12.32
C GLU A 83 18.03 -18.65 11.41
N GLN A 84 17.56 -18.81 10.17
CA GLN A 84 17.53 -17.73 9.20
C GLN A 84 16.23 -17.73 8.38
N TYR A 85 15.86 -16.53 7.91
CA TYR A 85 14.81 -16.37 6.90
C TYR A 85 15.15 -17.13 5.61
N TYR A 86 14.20 -17.91 5.14
CA TYR A 86 14.30 -18.69 3.91
C TYR A 86 13.00 -18.56 3.08
N ARG A 87 13.10 -17.94 1.90
CA ARG A 87 12.00 -17.85 0.94
C ARG A 87 11.91 -19.15 0.15
N THR A 88 10.77 -19.83 0.16
CA THR A 88 10.62 -21.09 -0.57
C THR A 88 9.18 -21.39 -1.00
N ARG A 89 9.04 -22.21 -2.04
CA ARG A 89 7.79 -22.83 -2.49
C ARG A 89 7.76 -24.34 -2.23
N ASP A 90 8.82 -24.89 -1.65
CA ASP A 90 8.92 -26.33 -1.39
C ASP A 90 8.01 -26.75 -0.23
N MET A 91 7.02 -27.56 -0.55
CA MET A 91 5.98 -27.99 0.38
C MET A 91 6.48 -28.72 1.62
N ARG A 92 7.69 -29.29 1.58
CA ARG A 92 8.34 -29.89 2.76
C ARG A 92 8.59 -28.87 3.87
N TYR A 93 8.76 -27.59 3.51
CA TYR A 93 8.99 -26.49 4.45
C TYR A 93 7.77 -25.59 4.61
N VAL A 94 7.04 -25.32 3.53
CA VAL A 94 5.91 -24.38 3.52
C VAL A 94 4.81 -24.80 4.49
N ARG A 95 4.34 -26.06 4.39
CA ARG A 95 3.22 -26.54 5.21
C ARG A 95 3.54 -26.54 6.71
N PRO A 96 4.65 -27.15 7.18
CA PRO A 96 4.99 -27.09 8.62
C PRO A 96 5.19 -25.68 9.15
N THR A 97 5.77 -24.78 8.35
CA THR A 97 5.99 -23.39 8.74
C THR A 97 4.69 -22.61 8.91
N PHE A 98 3.71 -22.86 8.04
CA PHE A 98 2.41 -22.20 8.13
C PHE A 98 1.57 -22.76 9.29
N GLU A 99 1.66 -24.07 9.57
CA GLU A 99 1.08 -24.67 10.78
C GLU A 99 1.73 -24.10 12.06
N ASP A 100 3.05 -23.89 12.06
CA ASP A 100 3.76 -23.22 13.17
C ASP A 100 3.32 -21.76 13.33
N LEU A 101 3.06 -21.03 12.23
CA LEU A 101 2.50 -19.68 12.26
C LEU A 101 1.17 -19.66 13.02
N LEU A 102 0.22 -20.53 12.66
CA LEU A 102 -1.08 -20.65 13.33
C LEU A 102 -0.93 -20.99 14.82
N LYS A 103 -0.06 -21.97 15.12
CA LYS A 103 0.21 -22.41 16.49
C LYS A 103 0.73 -21.27 17.37
N ARG A 104 1.71 -20.50 16.88
CA ARG A 104 2.33 -19.39 17.64
C ARG A 104 1.40 -18.20 17.80
N LEU A 105 0.63 -17.90 16.75
CA LEU A 105 -0.42 -16.89 16.80
C LEU A 105 -1.64 -17.31 17.64
N GLN A 106 -1.69 -18.57 18.09
CA GLN A 106 -2.77 -19.12 18.92
C GLN A 106 -4.15 -18.96 18.26
N THR A 107 -4.20 -19.20 16.94
CA THR A 107 -5.39 -19.04 16.10
C THR A 107 -5.50 -20.20 15.12
N ASP A 108 -6.71 -20.54 14.71
CA ASP A 108 -7.01 -21.56 13.70
C ASP A 108 -7.24 -20.98 12.30
N TYR A 109 -7.29 -19.66 12.18
CA TYR A 109 -7.41 -18.94 10.90
C TYR A 109 -6.49 -17.72 10.78
N ILE A 110 -6.24 -17.35 9.52
CA ILE A 110 -5.63 -16.09 9.06
C ILE A 110 -6.61 -15.38 8.13
N ASP A 111 -6.74 -14.07 8.30
CA ASP A 111 -7.69 -13.29 7.50
C ASP A 111 -7.24 -13.18 6.05
N ILE A 112 -5.95 -13.01 5.82
CA ILE A 112 -5.38 -12.89 4.47
C ILE A 112 -4.12 -13.77 4.37
N GLY A 113 -4.23 -14.86 3.61
CA GLY A 113 -3.10 -15.71 3.26
C GLY A 113 -2.27 -15.07 2.16
N MET A 114 -1.07 -14.60 2.49
CA MET A 114 -0.21 -13.86 1.57
C MET A 114 0.73 -14.81 0.84
N ILE A 115 0.65 -14.88 -0.48
CA ILE A 115 1.67 -15.49 -1.33
C ILE A 115 2.92 -14.62 -1.20
N HIS A 116 3.94 -15.15 -0.50
CA HIS A 116 5.02 -14.34 0.04
C HIS A 116 6.08 -14.01 -1.02
N TYR A 117 6.33 -12.71 -1.22
CA TYR A 117 7.49 -12.17 -1.94
C TYR A 117 7.60 -12.79 -3.33
N VAL A 118 6.84 -12.26 -4.28
CA VAL A 118 6.93 -12.61 -5.71
C VAL A 118 7.30 -11.35 -6.48
N ASP A 119 8.52 -11.29 -6.99
CA ASP A 119 9.05 -10.12 -7.72
C ASP A 119 9.43 -10.45 -9.18
N SER A 120 9.19 -11.68 -9.64
CA SER A 120 9.48 -12.12 -11.00
C SER A 120 8.23 -12.67 -11.68
N GLU A 121 8.00 -12.27 -12.94
CA GLU A 121 6.91 -12.79 -13.77
C GLU A 121 7.07 -14.30 -14.06
N GLU A 122 8.31 -14.77 -14.20
CA GLU A 122 8.60 -16.20 -14.40
C GLU A 122 8.23 -17.01 -13.16
N GLU A 123 8.62 -16.53 -11.97
CA GLU A 123 8.29 -17.20 -10.72
C GLU A 123 6.77 -17.24 -10.50
N TRP A 124 6.06 -16.14 -10.79
CA TRP A 124 4.62 -16.12 -10.70
C TRP A 124 3.99 -17.21 -11.56
N GLU A 125 4.39 -17.33 -12.82
CA GLU A 125 3.86 -18.36 -13.72
C GLU A 125 4.10 -19.78 -13.21
N GLN A 126 5.28 -20.04 -12.65
CA GLN A 126 5.60 -21.33 -12.02
C GLN A 126 4.72 -21.60 -10.79
N ILE A 127 4.48 -20.60 -9.96
CA ILE A 127 3.64 -20.70 -8.77
C ILE A 127 2.21 -21.10 -9.16
N GLN A 128 1.62 -20.49 -10.20
CA GLN A 128 0.24 -20.75 -10.61
C GLN A 128 -0.03 -22.24 -10.94
N HIS A 129 1.00 -22.98 -11.33
CA HIS A 129 0.92 -24.39 -11.73
C HIS A 129 1.76 -25.29 -10.82
N SER A 130 1.67 -25.08 -9.51
CA SER A 130 2.46 -25.80 -8.51
C SER A 130 1.60 -26.37 -7.37
N ASP A 131 2.17 -27.37 -6.68
CA ASP A 131 1.63 -27.92 -5.43
C ASP A 131 1.53 -26.87 -4.31
N TYR A 132 2.36 -25.83 -4.37
CA TYR A 132 2.26 -24.66 -3.50
C TYR A 132 0.95 -23.90 -3.70
N MET A 133 0.54 -23.64 -4.94
CA MET A 133 -0.74 -22.95 -5.19
C MET A 133 -1.93 -23.84 -4.84
N ASP A 134 -1.85 -25.15 -5.12
CA ASP A 134 -2.86 -26.11 -4.68
C ASP A 134 -3.06 -26.05 -3.15
N TYR A 135 -1.97 -25.91 -2.39
CA TYR A 135 -2.04 -25.74 -0.94
C TYR A 135 -2.66 -24.40 -0.51
N VAL A 136 -2.34 -23.29 -1.18
CA VAL A 136 -3.00 -21.99 -0.91
C VAL A 136 -4.51 -22.09 -1.12
N MET A 137 -4.94 -22.73 -2.21
CA MET A 137 -6.35 -22.96 -2.51
C MET A 137 -7.01 -23.90 -1.49
N GLU A 138 -6.32 -24.97 -1.08
CA GLU A 138 -6.77 -25.89 -0.02
C GLU A 138 -7.00 -25.15 1.31
N LEU A 139 -6.10 -24.25 1.69
CA LEU A 139 -6.25 -23.42 2.90
C LEU A 139 -7.48 -22.50 2.82
N LYS A 140 -7.74 -21.91 1.65
CA LYS A 140 -8.90 -21.05 1.41
C LYS A 140 -10.20 -21.86 1.47
N GLU A 141 -10.24 -23.02 0.81
CA GLU A 141 -11.40 -23.91 0.81
C GLU A 141 -11.76 -24.39 2.23
N LYS A 142 -10.74 -24.70 3.04
CA LYS A 142 -10.93 -25.10 4.45
C LYS A 142 -11.25 -23.95 5.40
N GLY A 143 -11.21 -22.70 4.93
CA GLY A 143 -11.42 -21.51 5.75
C GLY A 143 -10.27 -21.20 6.72
N ILE A 144 -9.12 -21.86 6.56
CA ILE A 144 -7.90 -21.56 7.35
C ILE A 144 -7.33 -20.20 6.93
N ILE A 145 -7.42 -19.87 5.64
CA ILE A 145 -7.26 -18.48 5.18
C ILE A 145 -8.60 -17.97 4.66
N ARG A 146 -8.97 -16.73 5.00
CA ARG A 146 -10.25 -16.14 4.57
C ARG A 146 -10.16 -15.45 3.23
N HIS A 147 -9.01 -14.85 2.90
CA HIS A 147 -8.71 -14.20 1.62
C HIS A 147 -7.34 -14.59 1.10
N ILE A 148 -7.14 -14.47 -0.21
CA ILE A 148 -5.83 -14.69 -0.85
C ILE A 148 -5.23 -13.33 -1.22
N GLY A 149 -4.02 -13.06 -0.74
CA GLY A 149 -3.23 -11.88 -1.12
C GLY A 149 -1.86 -12.25 -1.66
N MET A 150 -1.12 -11.27 -2.14
CA MET A 150 0.28 -11.44 -2.59
C MET A 150 1.13 -10.25 -2.15
N SER A 151 2.40 -10.48 -1.82
CA SER A 151 3.36 -9.40 -1.57
C SER A 151 4.39 -9.27 -2.69
N SER A 152 4.64 -8.03 -3.12
CA SER A 152 5.58 -7.73 -4.22
C SER A 152 6.14 -6.31 -4.15
N HIS A 153 7.33 -6.13 -4.72
CA HIS A 153 8.00 -4.86 -4.96
C HIS A 153 8.00 -4.49 -6.45
N ASN A 154 7.67 -5.44 -7.32
CA ASN A 154 7.74 -5.30 -8.77
C ASN A 154 6.33 -5.09 -9.37
N PRO A 155 6.03 -3.93 -9.98
CA PRO A 155 4.71 -3.64 -10.52
C PRO A 155 4.28 -4.65 -11.61
N LYS A 156 5.21 -5.19 -12.42
CA LYS A 156 4.89 -6.10 -13.52
C LYS A 156 4.21 -7.38 -13.06
N VAL A 157 4.74 -7.99 -12.00
CA VAL A 157 4.15 -9.22 -11.45
C VAL A 157 2.93 -8.92 -10.57
N ALA A 158 2.92 -7.79 -9.87
CA ALA A 158 1.74 -7.33 -9.13
C ALA A 158 0.54 -7.11 -10.06
N ILE A 159 0.75 -6.58 -11.28
CA ILE A 159 -0.27 -6.44 -12.32
C ILE A 159 -0.86 -7.80 -12.70
N LYS A 160 -0.02 -8.80 -12.98
CA LYS A 160 -0.48 -10.16 -13.30
C LYS A 160 -1.29 -10.78 -12.17
N ALA A 161 -0.85 -10.59 -10.93
CA ALA A 161 -1.57 -11.08 -9.76
C ALA A 161 -2.93 -10.38 -9.60
N ALA A 162 -3.01 -9.06 -9.81
CA ALA A 162 -4.28 -8.34 -9.77
C ALA A 162 -5.30 -8.84 -10.82
N GLN A 163 -4.82 -9.44 -11.92
CA GLN A 163 -5.63 -9.96 -13.02
C GLN A 163 -5.94 -11.46 -12.92
N CYS A 164 -5.33 -12.21 -12.00
CA CYS A 164 -5.42 -13.68 -12.00
C CYS A 164 -6.79 -14.23 -11.54
N GLY A 165 -7.65 -13.37 -10.99
CA GLY A 165 -9.02 -13.70 -10.57
C GLY A 165 -9.15 -14.14 -9.11
N TYR A 166 -8.11 -14.73 -8.50
CA TYR A 166 -8.16 -15.25 -7.12
C TYR A 166 -7.39 -14.41 -6.09
N VAL A 167 -6.41 -13.59 -6.50
CA VAL A 167 -5.81 -12.61 -5.59
C VAL A 167 -6.82 -11.49 -5.33
N GLU A 168 -6.96 -11.11 -4.06
CA GLU A 168 -7.97 -10.17 -3.57
C GLU A 168 -7.37 -8.86 -3.05
N MET A 169 -6.09 -8.89 -2.67
CA MET A 169 -5.32 -7.70 -2.28
C MET A 169 -3.82 -7.88 -2.51
N ILE A 170 -3.08 -6.78 -2.64
CA ILE A 170 -1.62 -6.78 -2.81
C ILE A 170 -0.95 -5.95 -1.70
N LEU A 171 0.03 -6.55 -1.01
CA LEU A 171 0.96 -5.81 -0.16
C LEU A 171 2.08 -5.30 -1.05
N PHE A 172 2.12 -3.99 -1.30
CA PHE A 172 3.02 -3.40 -2.28
C PHE A 172 3.91 -2.33 -1.66
N SER A 173 5.14 -2.19 -2.18
CA SER A 173 6.05 -1.16 -1.70
C SER A 173 5.74 0.19 -2.33
N ILE A 174 5.20 1.12 -1.54
CA ILE A 174 4.80 2.47 -1.98
C ILE A 174 5.40 3.52 -1.06
N ASN A 175 6.17 4.43 -1.65
CA ASN A 175 6.63 5.68 -1.05
C ASN A 175 7.15 6.57 -2.19
N PRO A 176 7.34 7.89 -2.00
CA PRO A 176 7.73 8.75 -3.11
C PRO A 176 9.10 8.37 -3.71
N ALA A 177 10.02 7.79 -2.93
CA ALA A 177 11.30 7.36 -3.48
C ALA A 177 11.13 6.15 -4.43
N PHE A 178 10.34 5.17 -4.02
CA PHE A 178 10.15 3.93 -4.79
C PHE A 178 9.21 4.14 -5.97
N ASP A 179 8.25 5.04 -5.85
CA ASP A 179 7.31 5.33 -6.94
C ASP A 179 8.00 5.90 -8.17
N MET A 180 9.20 6.48 -8.07
CA MET A 180 9.96 6.94 -9.24
C MET A 180 10.73 5.82 -9.94
N LEU A 181 10.84 4.63 -9.33
CA LEU A 181 11.71 3.55 -9.80
C LEU A 181 10.90 2.54 -10.63
N PRO A 182 11.44 2.11 -11.79
CA PRO A 182 10.82 1.07 -12.60
C PRO A 182 10.84 -0.29 -11.88
N GLY A 183 10.06 -1.24 -12.40
CA GLY A 183 10.07 -2.62 -11.91
C GLY A 183 11.44 -3.29 -12.04
N SER A 184 11.82 -4.03 -11.00
CA SER A 184 13.07 -4.78 -10.92
C SER A 184 12.86 -6.08 -10.15
N ASP A 185 13.48 -7.15 -10.63
CA ASP A 185 13.53 -8.45 -9.93
C ASP A 185 14.54 -8.42 -8.76
N ASN A 186 15.35 -7.35 -8.65
CA ASN A 186 16.30 -7.13 -7.58
C ASN A 186 15.84 -6.02 -6.63
N ILE A 187 15.46 -6.41 -5.41
CA ILE A 187 15.02 -5.47 -4.37
C ILE A 187 16.08 -4.44 -3.98
N GLU A 188 17.37 -4.77 -4.11
CA GLU A 188 18.47 -3.85 -3.78
C GLU A 188 18.45 -2.59 -4.66
N THR A 189 17.84 -2.67 -5.85
CA THR A 189 17.61 -1.50 -6.71
C THR A 189 16.79 -0.42 -6.01
N LEU A 190 15.82 -0.81 -5.16
CA LEU A 190 14.99 0.14 -4.40
C LEU A 190 15.76 0.82 -3.27
N PHE A 191 16.84 0.21 -2.80
CA PHE A 191 17.65 0.70 -1.69
C PHE A 191 18.99 1.32 -2.12
N ALA A 192 19.22 1.46 -3.43
CA ALA A 192 20.41 2.09 -3.98
C ALA A 192 20.70 3.46 -3.33
N GLU A 193 21.96 3.74 -3.04
CA GLU A 193 22.37 4.99 -2.38
C GLU A 193 22.01 6.22 -3.23
N THR A 194 22.14 6.11 -4.55
CA THR A 194 21.80 7.15 -5.51
C THR A 194 20.82 6.64 -6.55
N PHE A 195 19.97 7.54 -7.06
CA PHE A 195 19.01 7.27 -8.11
C PHE A 195 19.41 8.00 -9.39
N ASP A 196 18.97 7.50 -10.55
CA ASP A 196 19.20 8.18 -11.83
C ASP A 196 18.44 9.52 -11.83
N GLU A 197 19.14 10.62 -12.08
CA GLU A 197 18.60 12.00 -12.09
C GLU A 197 17.39 12.18 -13.04
N LYS A 198 17.20 11.26 -13.99
CA LYS A 198 16.05 11.24 -14.90
C LYS A 198 14.76 10.78 -14.22
N PHE A 199 14.84 9.99 -13.14
CA PHE A 199 13.67 9.52 -12.43
C PHE A 199 12.93 10.69 -11.79
N LYS A 200 11.65 10.83 -12.15
CA LYS A 200 10.74 11.91 -11.77
C LYS A 200 9.33 11.33 -11.78
N GLY A 201 8.45 11.88 -10.95
CA GLY A 201 7.04 11.49 -10.99
C GLY A 201 6.81 10.05 -10.53
N ILE A 202 5.65 9.51 -10.84
CA ILE A 202 5.33 8.11 -10.57
C ILE A 202 5.62 7.31 -11.86
N ASP A 203 6.44 6.28 -11.74
CA ASP A 203 6.72 5.31 -12.80
C ASP A 203 5.41 4.77 -13.41
N GLU A 204 5.38 4.68 -14.74
CA GLU A 204 4.18 4.36 -15.49
C GLU A 204 3.60 2.98 -15.13
N GLU A 205 4.45 1.99 -14.86
CA GLU A 205 4.00 0.63 -14.50
C GLU A 205 3.42 0.61 -13.08
N ARG A 206 4.00 1.38 -12.16
CA ARG A 206 3.45 1.56 -10.80
C ARG A 206 2.11 2.29 -10.83
N ALA A 207 2.03 3.38 -11.60
CA ALA A 207 0.79 4.11 -11.80
C ALA A 207 -0.29 3.20 -12.41
N TYR A 208 0.07 2.38 -13.39
CA TYR A 208 -0.82 1.38 -13.99
C TYR A 208 -1.29 0.34 -12.98
N LEU A 209 -0.39 -0.19 -12.13
CA LEU A 209 -0.77 -1.13 -11.07
C LEU A 209 -1.84 -0.53 -10.14
N TYR A 210 -1.62 0.67 -9.60
CA TYR A 210 -2.57 1.28 -8.66
C TYR A 210 -3.94 1.45 -9.29
N LYS A 211 -3.93 1.85 -10.56
CA LYS A 211 -5.13 2.06 -11.35
C LYS A 211 -5.88 0.75 -11.57
N LEU A 212 -5.19 -0.25 -12.11
CA LEU A 212 -5.75 -1.59 -12.34
C LEU A 212 -6.32 -2.22 -11.06
N CYS A 213 -5.65 -2.04 -9.92
CA CYS A 213 -6.17 -2.51 -8.64
C CYS A 213 -7.48 -1.82 -8.26
N GLU A 214 -7.60 -0.50 -8.44
CA GLU A 214 -8.86 0.22 -8.17
C GLU A 214 -9.97 -0.26 -9.10
N GLU A 215 -9.67 -0.45 -10.39
CA GLU A 215 -10.63 -0.92 -11.40
C GLU A 215 -11.20 -2.30 -11.09
N ASN A 216 -10.33 -3.21 -10.63
CA ASN A 216 -10.68 -4.60 -10.34
C ASN A 216 -11.10 -4.83 -8.88
N ASP A 217 -11.29 -3.75 -8.10
CA ASP A 217 -11.59 -3.79 -6.67
C ASP A 217 -10.59 -4.65 -5.88
N ILE A 218 -9.30 -4.58 -6.23
CA ILE A 218 -8.19 -5.23 -5.51
C ILE A 218 -7.62 -4.22 -4.52
N GLY A 219 -7.68 -4.52 -3.22
CA GLY A 219 -7.14 -3.62 -2.20
C GLY A 219 -5.61 -3.62 -2.18
N ILE A 220 -4.99 -2.49 -1.81
CA ILE A 220 -3.55 -2.39 -1.56
C ILE A 220 -3.29 -2.05 -0.10
N THR A 221 -2.44 -2.84 0.54
CA THR A 221 -1.75 -2.47 1.78
C THR A 221 -0.33 -2.06 1.44
N VAL A 222 0.23 -1.09 2.17
CA VAL A 222 1.54 -0.52 1.85
C VAL A 222 2.61 -1.04 2.80
N MET A 223 3.66 -1.62 2.24
CA MET A 223 4.92 -1.85 2.94
C MET A 223 5.96 -0.78 2.59
N LYS A 224 6.98 -0.63 3.43
CA LYS A 224 8.13 0.26 3.19
C LYS A 224 7.74 1.73 2.95
N GLY A 225 6.61 2.20 3.50
CA GLY A 225 6.13 3.57 3.33
C GLY A 225 7.07 4.66 3.84
N PHE A 226 8.01 4.31 4.72
CA PHE A 226 9.03 5.21 5.25
C PHE A 226 10.43 5.00 4.66
N ALA A 227 10.60 4.05 3.73
CA ALA A 227 11.89 3.65 3.15
C ALA A 227 12.98 3.40 4.22
N GLY A 228 12.67 2.65 5.28
CA GLY A 228 13.59 2.40 6.39
C GLY A 228 13.99 3.66 7.17
N GLY A 229 13.13 4.68 7.20
CA GLY A 229 13.40 5.96 7.84
C GLY A 229 14.32 6.88 7.04
N ARG A 230 14.68 6.52 5.80
CA ARG A 230 15.49 7.32 4.89
C ARG A 230 14.83 8.66 4.55
N LEU A 231 13.49 8.65 4.41
CA LEU A 231 12.71 9.85 4.07
C LEU A 231 12.65 10.87 5.21
N PHE A 232 13.01 10.49 6.44
CA PHE A 232 12.97 11.40 7.61
C PHE A 232 14.25 12.23 7.77
N ASP A 233 15.28 12.01 6.95
CA ASP A 233 16.56 12.74 7.00
C ASP A 233 16.90 13.28 5.62
N ALA A 234 16.96 14.61 5.49
CA ALA A 234 17.24 15.30 4.24
C ALA A 234 18.55 14.86 3.56
N ARG A 235 19.57 14.44 4.32
CA ARG A 235 20.86 13.99 3.77
C ARG A 235 20.79 12.59 3.16
N ARG A 236 19.88 11.77 3.68
CA ARG A 236 19.70 10.39 3.21
C ARG A 236 18.59 10.31 2.17
N SER A 237 17.58 11.16 2.27
CA SER A 237 16.47 11.26 1.33
C SER A 237 16.97 11.53 -0.09
N PRO A 238 16.50 10.77 -1.11
CA PRO A 238 16.89 11.02 -2.50
C PRO A 238 16.43 12.39 -3.00
N PHE A 239 15.48 13.02 -2.31
CA PHE A 239 14.97 14.35 -2.63
C PHE A 239 15.81 15.49 -2.07
N GLY A 240 16.76 15.23 -1.18
CA GLY A 240 17.50 16.28 -0.46
C GLY A 240 16.66 17.03 0.58
N VAL A 241 15.47 16.51 0.94
CA VAL A 241 14.54 17.07 1.93
C VAL A 241 13.98 15.97 2.82
N SER A 242 13.59 16.32 4.04
CA SER A 242 12.92 15.40 4.98
C SER A 242 11.40 15.49 4.84
N LEU A 243 10.74 14.34 4.91
CA LEU A 243 9.30 14.22 5.10
C LEU A 243 9.00 13.80 6.55
N SER A 244 7.82 14.17 7.06
CA SER A 244 7.31 13.66 8.33
C SER A 244 6.61 12.30 8.15
N PRO A 245 6.40 11.52 9.22
CA PRO A 245 5.56 10.31 9.16
C PRO A 245 4.16 10.60 8.59
N VAL A 246 3.54 11.70 9.00
CA VAL A 246 2.23 12.16 8.51
C VAL A 246 2.24 12.39 7.00
N GLN A 247 3.28 13.02 6.46
CA GLN A 247 3.43 13.27 5.02
C GLN A 247 3.64 11.97 4.24
N CYS A 248 4.47 11.05 4.72
CA CYS A 248 4.68 9.74 4.09
C CYS A 248 3.41 8.90 4.08
N ILE A 249 2.68 8.86 5.22
CA ILE A 249 1.39 8.19 5.33
C ILE A 249 0.38 8.81 4.35
N HIS A 250 0.29 10.14 4.32
CA HIS A 250 -0.63 10.82 3.41
C HIS A 250 -0.31 10.53 1.94
N TYR A 251 0.97 10.51 1.57
CA TYR A 251 1.40 10.14 0.21
C TYR A 251 0.93 8.72 -0.17
N ALA A 252 1.14 7.75 0.72
CA ALA A 252 0.74 6.36 0.47
C ALA A 252 -0.79 6.23 0.35
N LEU A 253 -1.53 6.78 1.32
CA LEU A 253 -2.99 6.68 1.39
C LEU A 253 -3.74 7.47 0.29
N THR A 254 -3.04 8.32 -0.47
CA THR A 254 -3.61 9.04 -1.62
C THR A 254 -3.42 8.28 -2.94
N ARG A 255 -2.67 7.17 -2.96
CA ARG A 255 -2.59 6.33 -4.16
C ARG A 255 -3.91 5.57 -4.37
N PRO A 256 -4.32 5.33 -5.63
CA PRO A 256 -5.46 4.45 -5.93
C PRO A 256 -5.31 3.07 -5.26
N ALA A 257 -6.44 2.48 -4.88
CA ALA A 257 -6.60 1.20 -4.19
C ALA A 257 -5.93 1.06 -2.82
N VAL A 258 -5.19 2.06 -2.32
CA VAL A 258 -4.54 1.97 -1.01
C VAL A 258 -5.53 2.13 0.14
N CYS A 259 -5.55 1.11 1.00
CA CYS A 259 -6.48 1.00 2.13
C CYS A 259 -5.78 1.15 3.49
N SER A 260 -4.53 0.68 3.62
CA SER A 260 -3.75 0.73 4.86
C SER A 260 -2.26 0.90 4.53
N ILE A 261 -1.52 1.54 5.44
CA ILE A 261 -0.06 1.52 5.46
C ILE A 261 0.44 0.75 6.69
N GLU A 262 1.13 -0.36 6.46
CA GLU A 262 1.68 -1.24 7.49
C GLU A 262 2.99 -0.64 8.01
N CYS A 263 2.88 0.19 9.04
CA CYS A 263 4.00 0.94 9.61
C CYS A 263 4.81 0.06 10.57
N GLY A 264 6.14 0.11 10.47
CA GLY A 264 7.02 -0.51 11.47
C GLY A 264 7.19 0.35 12.72
N TYR A 265 7.28 -0.28 13.89
CA TYR A 265 7.35 0.40 15.18
C TYR A 265 8.38 -0.23 16.12
N ASP A 266 9.26 0.60 16.66
CA ASP A 266 10.12 0.26 17.79
C ASP A 266 9.51 0.70 19.13
N THR A 267 8.65 1.72 19.13
CA THR A 267 8.17 2.35 20.37
C THR A 267 6.72 2.83 20.26
N LYS A 268 6.05 2.99 21.42
CA LYS A 268 4.70 3.59 21.51
C LYS A 268 4.66 5.01 20.94
N ALA A 269 5.75 5.78 21.08
CA ALA A 269 5.84 7.12 20.51
C ALA A 269 5.81 7.12 18.97
N GLN A 270 6.38 6.10 18.32
CA GLN A 270 6.29 5.96 16.87
C GLN A 270 4.88 5.55 16.43
N VAL A 271 4.17 4.74 17.23
CA VAL A 271 2.73 4.47 17.03
C VAL A 271 1.95 5.78 17.09
N ASP A 272 2.17 6.60 18.12
CA ASP A 272 1.51 7.90 18.26
C ASP A 272 1.85 8.86 17.10
N ALA A 273 3.10 8.86 16.62
CA ALA A 273 3.53 9.66 15.48
C ALA A 273 2.84 9.26 14.16
N ALA A 274 2.60 7.96 13.95
CA ALA A 274 1.82 7.50 12.80
C ALA A 274 0.34 7.88 12.95
N LEU A 275 -0.23 7.67 14.15
CA LEU A 275 -1.63 8.00 14.46
C LEU A 275 -1.94 9.49 14.37
N ALA A 276 -0.94 10.37 14.53
CA ALA A 276 -1.11 11.80 14.35
C ALA A 276 -1.71 12.16 12.97
N TYR A 277 -1.55 11.31 11.95
CA TYR A 277 -2.18 11.46 10.65
C TYR A 277 -3.72 11.62 10.72
N GLU A 278 -4.37 10.92 11.65
CA GLU A 278 -5.83 10.90 11.78
C GLU A 278 -6.40 12.28 12.10
N THR A 279 -5.63 13.09 12.85
CA THR A 279 -6.01 14.43 13.31
C THR A 279 -5.20 15.55 12.67
N ALA A 280 -4.20 15.21 11.86
CA ALA A 280 -3.35 16.20 11.19
C ALA A 280 -4.16 17.08 10.23
N SER A 281 -3.84 18.37 10.26
CA SER A 281 -4.34 19.40 9.36
C SER A 281 -3.90 19.16 7.92
N ALA A 282 -4.52 19.88 6.97
CA ALA A 282 -4.11 19.83 5.57
C ALA A 282 -2.66 20.30 5.36
N GLU A 283 -2.20 21.27 6.15
CA GLU A 283 -0.82 21.78 6.11
C GLU A 283 0.19 20.72 6.58
N GLU A 284 -0.09 20.04 7.69
CA GLU A 284 0.77 18.96 8.20
C GLU A 284 0.84 17.74 7.26
N LYS A 285 -0.21 17.52 6.46
CA LYS A 285 -0.29 16.46 5.45
C LYS A 285 0.38 16.85 4.13
N ASP A 286 0.77 18.10 3.95
CA ASP A 286 1.31 18.61 2.70
C ASP A 286 2.70 18.03 2.38
N TYR A 287 2.74 16.86 1.78
CA TYR A 287 3.95 16.31 1.16
C TYR A 287 4.24 16.94 -0.20
N ALA A 288 3.22 17.49 -0.86
CA ALA A 288 3.28 17.85 -2.27
C ALA A 288 4.13 19.11 -2.48
N SER A 289 3.94 20.12 -1.65
CA SER A 289 4.78 21.32 -1.65
C SER A 289 6.24 20.99 -1.30
N VAL A 290 6.48 20.02 -0.43
CA VAL A 290 7.84 19.58 -0.08
C VAL A 290 8.53 18.92 -1.28
N LEU A 291 7.86 17.96 -1.94
CA LEU A 291 8.42 17.26 -3.10
C LEU A 291 8.54 18.14 -4.34
N ALA A 292 7.58 19.05 -4.57
CA ALA A 292 7.64 19.97 -5.71
C ALA A 292 8.85 20.93 -5.65
N ASN A 293 9.22 21.35 -4.44
CA ASN A 293 10.35 22.25 -4.17
C ASN A 293 11.64 21.50 -3.82
N ALA A 294 11.64 20.16 -3.90
CA ALA A 294 12.83 19.37 -3.65
C ALA A 294 13.93 19.70 -4.68
N PRO A 295 15.21 19.81 -4.25
CA PRO A 295 16.33 20.06 -5.15
C PRO A 295 16.58 18.94 -6.16
N PHE A 296 16.11 17.71 -5.88
CA PHE A 296 16.32 16.52 -6.71
C PHE A 296 14.99 15.79 -6.97
N HIS A 297 14.85 15.19 -8.16
CA HIS A 297 13.74 14.32 -8.56
C HIS A 297 12.32 14.88 -8.34
N SER A 298 12.09 16.14 -8.70
CA SER A 298 10.79 16.81 -8.57
C SER A 298 9.69 16.19 -9.45
N TYR A 299 8.47 16.10 -8.93
CA TYR A 299 7.27 15.50 -9.56
C TYR A 299 6.48 16.48 -10.45
N ARG A 300 7.13 17.54 -10.98
CA ARG A 300 6.44 18.58 -11.77
C ARG A 300 5.74 17.99 -13.01
N GLY A 301 4.51 18.45 -13.25
CA GLY A 301 3.67 18.07 -14.38
C GLY A 301 2.65 16.97 -14.09
N GLU A 302 2.82 16.22 -12.99
CA GLU A 302 1.99 15.04 -12.71
C GLU A 302 1.06 15.25 -11.50
N CYS A 303 -0.19 14.81 -11.65
CA CYS A 303 -1.15 14.83 -10.55
C CYS A 303 -0.86 13.68 -9.59
N THR A 304 -0.61 14.00 -8.33
CA THR A 304 -0.49 12.99 -7.27
C THR A 304 -1.73 12.93 -6.37
N TYR A 305 -2.85 13.56 -6.73
CA TYR A 305 -4.11 13.49 -5.95
C TYR A 305 -4.01 14.05 -4.51
N CYS A 306 -3.06 14.95 -4.25
CA CYS A 306 -2.78 15.57 -2.94
C CYS A 306 -3.87 16.50 -2.42
N GLY A 307 -4.75 17.02 -3.30
CA GLY A 307 -5.89 17.86 -2.90
C GLY A 307 -5.62 19.37 -2.80
N HIS A 308 -4.40 19.85 -3.06
CA HIS A 308 -4.03 21.29 -3.07
C HIS A 308 -4.87 22.17 -4.00
N CYS A 309 -5.51 21.57 -4.98
CA CYS A 309 -6.42 22.23 -5.90
C CYS A 309 -7.69 22.80 -5.22
N LYS A 310 -7.99 22.39 -3.98
CA LYS A 310 -9.13 22.90 -3.18
C LYS A 310 -8.84 24.29 -2.56
N PRO A 311 -9.86 25.13 -2.30
CA PRO A 311 -11.26 24.94 -2.68
C PRO A 311 -11.49 25.18 -4.19
N CYS A 312 -12.37 24.39 -4.80
CA CYS A 312 -12.84 24.64 -6.16
C CYS A 312 -14.04 25.59 -6.13
N MET A 313 -14.07 26.60 -7.01
CA MET A 313 -15.18 27.56 -7.10
C MET A 313 -16.50 26.89 -7.54
N ALA A 314 -16.41 25.75 -8.22
CA ALA A 314 -17.54 24.90 -8.61
C ALA A 314 -17.69 23.67 -7.70
N ASN A 315 -17.06 23.66 -6.52
CA ASN A 315 -17.12 22.56 -5.52
C ASN A 315 -16.70 21.17 -6.04
N LEU A 316 -15.92 21.11 -7.12
CA LEU A 316 -15.38 19.86 -7.67
C LEU A 316 -14.37 19.21 -6.72
N ASP A 317 -14.45 17.88 -6.56
CA ASP A 317 -13.33 17.09 -6.05
C ASP A 317 -12.31 16.82 -7.17
N ILE A 318 -11.54 17.87 -7.50
CA ILE A 318 -10.56 17.85 -8.59
C ILE A 318 -9.55 16.71 -8.48
N ALA A 319 -9.14 16.35 -7.26
CA ALA A 319 -8.20 15.25 -7.04
C ALA A 319 -8.83 13.91 -7.44
N MET A 320 -10.06 13.66 -7.01
CA MET A 320 -10.80 12.45 -7.35
C MET A 320 -11.18 12.40 -8.84
N ILE A 321 -11.57 13.53 -9.44
CA ILE A 321 -11.86 13.62 -10.88
C ILE A 321 -10.59 13.30 -11.68
N ASN A 322 -9.43 13.88 -11.32
CA ASN A 322 -8.17 13.56 -11.98
C ASN A 322 -7.77 12.09 -11.81
N LYS A 323 -8.04 11.50 -10.65
CA LYS A 323 -7.85 10.06 -10.42
C LYS A 323 -8.68 9.25 -11.43
N PHE A 324 -9.96 9.56 -11.59
CA PHE A 324 -10.82 8.87 -12.57
C PHE A 324 -10.45 9.13 -14.03
N TYR A 325 -10.01 10.33 -14.37
CA TYR A 325 -9.45 10.62 -15.69
C TYR A 325 -8.23 9.73 -15.98
N ASP A 326 -7.28 9.70 -15.05
CA ASP A 326 -6.05 8.94 -15.20
C ASP A 326 -6.31 7.43 -15.26
N LEU A 327 -7.33 6.92 -14.55
CA LEU A 327 -7.84 5.55 -14.64
C LEU A 327 -8.42 5.29 -16.05
N ALA A 328 -9.35 6.14 -16.48
CA ALA A 328 -10.08 5.98 -17.74
C ALA A 328 -9.21 6.05 -18.99
N THR A 329 -8.13 6.85 -19.00
CA THR A 329 -7.25 6.99 -20.16
C THR A 329 -6.27 5.83 -20.38
N MET A 330 -6.26 4.83 -19.51
CA MET A 330 -5.33 3.69 -19.64
C MET A 330 -5.78 2.66 -20.67
N GLN A 331 -7.06 2.66 -21.02
CA GLN A 331 -7.64 1.72 -21.96
C GLN A 331 -8.25 2.47 -23.16
N PRO A 332 -8.43 1.83 -24.32
CA PRO A 332 -9.08 2.45 -25.47
C PRO A 332 -10.51 2.93 -25.18
N GLU A 333 -11.17 2.29 -24.22
CA GLU A 333 -12.52 2.63 -23.75
C GLU A 333 -12.54 2.75 -22.22
N VAL A 334 -13.43 3.60 -21.69
CA VAL A 334 -13.57 3.80 -20.24
C VAL A 334 -14.11 2.52 -19.58
N PRO A 335 -13.40 1.92 -18.60
CA PRO A 335 -13.88 0.72 -17.92
C PRO A 335 -15.21 0.95 -17.19
N ALA A 336 -16.12 -0.02 -17.24
CA ALA A 336 -17.47 0.11 -16.67
C ALA A 336 -17.46 0.41 -15.15
N GLY A 337 -16.53 -0.19 -14.40
CA GLY A 337 -16.36 0.08 -12.97
C GLY A 337 -15.93 1.52 -12.68
N VAL A 338 -14.95 2.03 -13.46
CA VAL A 338 -14.49 3.44 -13.37
C VAL A 338 -15.63 4.39 -13.71
N ARG A 339 -16.38 4.11 -14.78
CA ARG A 339 -17.55 4.91 -15.17
C ARG A 339 -18.59 4.97 -14.05
N SER A 340 -18.96 3.81 -13.51
CA SER A 340 -19.90 3.72 -12.37
C SER A 340 -19.44 4.55 -11.17
N HIS A 341 -18.17 4.41 -10.76
CA HIS A 341 -17.64 5.17 -9.62
C HIS A 341 -17.56 6.68 -9.90
N TYR A 342 -17.20 7.08 -11.12
CA TYR A 342 -17.21 8.48 -11.51
C TYR A 342 -18.63 9.06 -11.50
N GLU A 343 -19.63 8.32 -11.99
CA GLU A 343 -21.04 8.71 -12.00
C GLU A 343 -21.63 8.91 -10.60
N LEU A 344 -21.04 8.30 -9.57
CA LEU A 344 -21.42 8.50 -8.17
C LEU A 344 -20.86 9.78 -7.52
N LEU A 345 -19.92 10.49 -8.16
CA LEU A 345 -19.44 11.78 -7.65
C LEU A 345 -20.56 12.82 -7.55
N GLU A 346 -20.55 13.64 -6.50
CA GLU A 346 -21.55 14.72 -6.33
C GLU A 346 -21.47 15.75 -7.46
N HIS A 347 -20.26 16.10 -7.90
CA HIS A 347 -20.01 17.04 -8.99
C HIS A 347 -19.13 16.41 -10.08
N LYS A 348 -19.36 16.80 -11.34
CA LYS A 348 -18.67 16.29 -12.53
C LYS A 348 -17.70 17.30 -13.13
N ALA A 349 -16.77 16.80 -13.95
CA ALA A 349 -15.80 17.62 -14.65
C ALA A 349 -16.45 18.68 -15.57
N SER A 350 -17.64 18.41 -16.14
CA SER A 350 -18.36 19.35 -17.00
C SER A 350 -18.90 20.58 -16.28
N GLU A 351 -18.97 20.56 -14.95
CA GLU A 351 -19.30 21.74 -14.14
C GLU A 351 -18.09 22.68 -13.93
N CYS A 352 -16.90 22.31 -14.44
CA CYS A 352 -15.73 23.17 -14.39
C CYS A 352 -15.94 24.46 -15.21
N ILE A 353 -15.79 25.61 -14.55
CA ILE A 353 -15.92 26.94 -15.17
C ILE A 353 -14.61 27.48 -15.78
N GLY A 354 -13.54 26.68 -15.82
CA GLY A 354 -12.27 27.10 -16.41
C GLY A 354 -11.63 28.33 -15.75
N CYS A 355 -11.79 28.52 -14.43
CA CYS A 355 -11.27 29.72 -13.74
C CYS A 355 -9.76 29.68 -13.45
N HIS A 356 -9.09 28.53 -13.66
CA HIS A 356 -7.66 28.27 -13.42
C HIS A 356 -7.13 28.53 -11.98
N ALA A 357 -7.95 28.98 -11.04
CA ALA A 357 -7.52 29.25 -9.66
C ALA A 357 -6.88 28.03 -8.95
N CYS A 358 -7.27 26.82 -9.33
CA CYS A 358 -6.71 25.58 -8.80
C CYS A 358 -5.29 25.29 -9.32
N GLU A 359 -4.93 25.78 -10.50
CA GLU A 359 -3.61 25.59 -11.11
C GLU A 359 -2.56 26.44 -10.39
N GLU A 360 -2.92 27.66 -9.98
CA GLU A 360 -2.04 28.52 -9.15
C GLU A 360 -1.69 27.87 -7.80
N ARG A 361 -2.60 27.05 -7.26
CA ARG A 361 -2.36 26.30 -6.02
C ARG A 361 -1.68 24.96 -6.24
N CYS A 362 -1.63 24.45 -7.48
CA CYS A 362 -1.08 23.14 -7.75
C CYS A 362 0.44 23.16 -7.61
N PRO A 363 1.03 22.47 -6.61
CA PRO A 363 2.49 22.51 -6.41
C PRO A 363 3.25 21.87 -7.58
N PHE A 364 2.60 20.95 -8.30
CA PHE A 364 3.19 20.28 -9.45
C PHE A 364 2.92 20.98 -10.79
N GLY A 365 2.10 22.05 -10.83
CA GLY A 365 1.80 22.77 -12.08
C GLY A 365 1.01 21.95 -13.09
N VAL A 366 0.06 21.13 -12.63
CA VAL A 366 -0.82 20.33 -13.50
C VAL A 366 -1.82 21.26 -14.22
N PRO A 367 -2.05 21.12 -15.54
CA PRO A 367 -3.07 21.87 -16.27
C PRO A 367 -4.47 21.32 -15.96
N ILE A 368 -5.01 21.68 -14.80
CA ILE A 368 -6.25 21.13 -14.25
C ILE A 368 -7.45 21.46 -15.14
N ALA A 369 -7.59 22.70 -15.60
CA ALA A 369 -8.77 23.10 -16.38
C ALA A 369 -8.86 22.34 -17.71
N GLU A 370 -7.73 22.19 -18.41
CA GLU A 370 -7.62 21.35 -19.61
C GLU A 370 -7.96 19.89 -19.31
N ARG A 371 -7.47 19.36 -18.18
CA ARG A 371 -7.81 18.00 -17.76
C ARG A 371 -9.30 17.85 -17.44
N MET A 372 -9.97 18.85 -16.86
CA MET A 372 -11.42 18.80 -16.64
C MET A 372 -12.19 18.75 -17.97
N GLU A 373 -11.79 19.53 -18.97
CA GLU A 373 -12.39 19.49 -20.32
C GLU A 373 -12.24 18.10 -20.95
N LYS A 374 -11.02 17.55 -20.96
CA LYS A 374 -10.75 16.19 -21.45
C LYS A 374 -11.51 15.12 -20.67
N THR A 375 -11.69 15.31 -19.37
CA THR A 375 -12.47 14.38 -18.54
C THR A 375 -13.95 14.45 -18.89
N ALA A 376 -14.50 15.65 -19.10
CA ALA A 376 -15.89 15.82 -19.51
C ALA A 376 -16.17 15.13 -20.86
N GLU A 377 -15.28 15.32 -21.84
CA GLU A 377 -15.35 14.63 -23.13
C GLU A 377 -15.28 13.11 -22.97
N LEU A 378 -14.32 12.61 -22.18
CA LEU A 378 -14.07 11.18 -21.98
C LEU A 378 -15.26 10.46 -21.33
N PHE A 379 -15.90 11.09 -20.33
CA PHE A 379 -17.05 10.52 -19.64
C PHE A 379 -18.40 10.86 -20.30
N GLY A 380 -18.43 11.83 -21.22
CA GLY A 380 -19.62 12.23 -21.98
C GLY A 380 -20.61 13.06 -21.16
N CYS A 381 -20.12 13.94 -20.28
CA CYS A 381 -20.93 14.75 -19.37
C CYS A 381 -20.88 16.25 -19.65
#